data_AF-A0A1I7XBR4-F1
#
_entry.id   AF-A0A1I7XBR4-F1
#
_cell.length_a   1.000
_cell.length_b   1.000
_cell.length_c   1.000
_cell.angle_alpha   90.00
_cell.angle_beta   90.00
_cell.angle_gamma   90.00
#
_symmetry.space_group_name_H-M   'P 1'
#
loop_
_entity.id
_entity.type
_entity.pdbx_description
1 polymer ?
#
loop_
_entity_poly.entity_id
_entity_poly.type
_entity_poly.pdbx_seq_one_letter_code
_entity_poly.pdbx_strand_id
1 'polypeptide(L)'
;MVKPTGILDKSLSRGKNEVNLSTFAVLFSEMVRYAQNRAETVSDLHDKLAAYGESVGVRMLDVITLRERGYKRETKLLGMLMFIKSTVWKNLFGKEADKLERSNDDQCTC
;
A
#
# COMPACT_ATOMS: atom_id res chain seq x y z
N MET A 1 -12.97 -14.40 38.17
CA MET A 1 -13.65 -13.18 37.66
C MET A 1 -12.96 -12.79 36.35
N VAL A 2 -13.56 -13.13 35.20
CA VAL A 2 -12.98 -12.85 33.88
C VAL A 2 -13.28 -11.39 33.55
N LYS A 3 -12.26 -10.53 33.53
CA LYS A 3 -12.41 -9.15 33.04
C LYS A 3 -12.80 -9.22 31.55
N PRO A 4 -13.87 -8.55 31.11
CA PRO A 4 -14.18 -8.47 29.69
C PRO A 4 -13.02 -7.74 29.01
N THR A 5 -12.37 -8.39 28.04
CA THR A 5 -11.30 -7.80 27.24
C THR A 5 -11.82 -6.53 26.60
N GLY A 6 -11.14 -5.40 26.86
CA GLY A 6 -11.53 -4.12 26.29
C GLY A 6 -11.53 -4.21 24.78
N ILE A 7 -12.35 -3.42 24.09
CA ILE A 7 -12.39 -3.44 22.62
C ILE A 7 -11.02 -3.11 21.99
N LEU A 8 -10.16 -2.43 22.75
CA LEU A 8 -8.76 -2.10 22.43
C LEU A 8 -7.80 -3.29 22.65
N ASP A 9 -8.13 -4.23 23.54
CA ASP A 9 -7.37 -5.47 23.78
C ASP A 9 -7.71 -6.56 22.76
N LYS A 10 -8.79 -6.39 22.00
CA LYS A 10 -9.11 -7.24 20.87
C LYS A 10 -8.13 -6.88 19.75
N SER A 11 -7.24 -7.80 19.41
CA SER A 11 -6.47 -7.68 18.17
C SER A 11 -7.45 -7.38 17.03
N LEU A 12 -7.22 -6.27 16.32
CA LEU A 12 -8.02 -5.94 15.13
C LEU A 12 -8.11 -7.20 14.26
N SER A 13 -9.32 -7.52 13.81
CA SER A 13 -9.53 -8.65 12.91
C SER A 13 -8.43 -8.65 11.86
N ARG A 14 -7.72 -9.79 11.73
CA ARG A 14 -6.71 -9.97 10.67
C ARG A 14 -7.32 -9.82 9.27
N GLY A 15 -8.65 -9.68 9.18
CA GLY A 15 -9.30 -8.90 8.14
C GLY A 15 -8.98 -9.42 6.76
N LYS A 16 -9.21 -10.71 6.53
CA LYS A 16 -9.32 -11.26 5.18
C LYS A 16 -10.79 -11.37 4.83
N ASN A 17 -11.45 -10.23 4.67
CA ASN A 17 -12.67 -10.22 3.88
C ASN A 17 -12.20 -10.33 2.44
N GLU A 18 -12.31 -11.52 1.87
CA GLU A 18 -11.93 -11.77 0.49
C GLU A 18 -12.98 -11.15 -0.42
N VAL A 19 -12.62 -10.06 -1.08
CA VAL A 19 -13.43 -9.44 -2.13
C VAL A 19 -12.97 -10.03 -3.46
N ASN A 20 -13.91 -10.28 -4.37
CA ASN A 20 -13.57 -10.75 -5.71
C ASN A 20 -12.66 -9.74 -6.41
N LEU A 21 -11.56 -10.21 -7.00
CA LEU A 21 -10.62 -9.39 -7.76
C LEU A 21 -11.32 -8.58 -8.86
N SER A 22 -12.35 -9.15 -9.51
CA SER A 22 -13.12 -8.45 -10.54
C SER A 22 -13.79 -7.18 -10.01
N THR A 23 -14.23 -7.16 -8.74
CA THR A 23 -14.83 -5.97 -8.11
C THR A 23 -13.81 -4.83 -8.00
N PHE A 24 -12.57 -5.14 -7.64
CA PHE A 24 -11.48 -4.16 -7.64
C PHE A 24 -11.15 -3.70 -9.06
N ALA A 25 -11.06 -4.63 -10.02
CA ALA A 25 -10.71 -4.31 -11.41
C ALA A 25 -11.70 -3.34 -12.06
N VAL A 26 -13.01 -3.56 -11.89
CA VAL A 26 -14.02 -2.66 -12.46
C VAL A 26 -14.02 -1.30 -11.76
N LEU A 27 -13.87 -1.25 -10.43
CA LEU A 27 -13.75 0.00 -9.69
C LEU A 27 -12.53 0.81 -10.16
N PHE A 28 -11.37 0.16 -10.25
CA PHE A 28 -10.14 0.80 -10.69
C PHE A 28 -10.24 1.29 -12.14
N SER A 29 -10.89 0.53 -13.03
CA SER A 29 -11.12 0.97 -14.41
C SER A 29 -11.95 2.26 -14.49
N GLU A 30 -12.99 2.40 -13.66
CA GLU A 30 -13.79 3.63 -13.61
C GLU A 30 -13.04 4.77 -12.92
N MET A 31 -12.16 4.50 -11.94
CA MET A 31 -11.26 5.53 -11.39
C MET A 31 -10.29 6.08 -12.45
N VAL A 32 -9.73 5.22 -13.30
CA VAL A 32 -8.86 5.63 -14.42
C VAL A 32 -9.64 6.48 -15.42
N ARG A 33 -10.84 6.04 -15.82
CA ARG A 33 -11.71 6.82 -16.72
C ARG A 33 -12.10 8.17 -16.12
N TYR A 34 -12.44 8.20 -14.84
CA TYR A 34 -12.79 9.42 -14.12
C TYR A 34 -11.63 10.44 -14.10
N ALA A 35 -10.41 9.94 -13.85
CA ALA A 35 -9.20 10.76 -13.86
C ALA A 35 -8.87 11.24 -15.28
N GLN A 36 -8.97 10.37 -16.28
CA GLN A 36 -8.70 10.67 -17.69
C GLN A 36 -9.62 11.77 -18.21
N ASN A 37 -10.92 11.73 -17.89
CA ASN A 37 -11.88 12.76 -18.27
C ASN A 37 -11.58 14.15 -17.67
N ARG A 38 -10.69 14.20 -16.66
CA ARG A 38 -10.29 15.43 -15.97
C ARG A 38 -8.83 15.79 -16.23
N ALA A 39 -8.10 14.99 -16.98
CA ALA A 39 -6.69 15.20 -17.27
C ALA A 39 -6.54 15.81 -18.66
N GLU A 40 -5.61 16.75 -18.82
CA GLU A 40 -5.30 17.36 -20.11
C GLU A 40 -4.19 16.57 -20.81
N THR A 41 -3.23 16.06 -20.04
CA THR A 41 -2.13 15.23 -20.50
C THR A 41 -2.08 13.86 -19.82
N VAL A 42 -1.30 12.94 -20.38
CA VAL A 42 -1.01 11.64 -19.76
C VAL A 42 -0.25 11.81 -18.44
N SER A 43 0.59 12.86 -18.32
CA SER A 43 1.28 13.17 -17.06
C SER A 43 0.27 13.54 -15.97
N ASP A 44 -0.70 14.42 -16.28
CA ASP A 44 -1.71 14.82 -15.30
C ASP A 44 -2.59 13.64 -14.87
N LEU A 45 -2.85 12.69 -15.78
CA LEU A 45 -3.54 11.45 -15.45
C LEU A 45 -2.72 10.63 -14.44
N HIS A 46 -1.42 10.45 -14.70
CA HIS A 46 -0.53 9.74 -13.78
C HIS A 46 -0.47 10.41 -12.42
N ASP A 47 -0.35 11.73 -12.37
CA ASP A 47 -0.28 12.50 -11.12
C ASP A 47 -1.58 12.37 -10.31
N LYS A 48 -2.75 12.37 -10.98
CA LYS A 48 -4.04 12.15 -10.32
C LYS A 48 -4.16 10.75 -9.75
N LEU A 49 -3.77 9.72 -10.51
CA LEU A 49 -3.78 8.33 -10.02
C LEU A 49 -2.78 8.14 -8.87
N ALA A 50 -1.61 8.78 -8.94
CA ALA A 50 -0.62 8.78 -7.87
C ALA A 50 -1.18 9.42 -6.59
N ALA A 51 -1.89 10.55 -6.68
CA ALA A 51 -2.53 11.20 -5.54
C ALA A 51 -3.61 10.31 -4.89
N TYR A 52 -4.39 9.57 -5.68
CA TYR A 52 -5.32 8.57 -5.14
C TYR A 52 -4.57 7.45 -4.39
N GLY A 53 -3.48 6.98 -4.99
CA GLY A 53 -2.60 5.97 -4.40
C GLY A 53 -1.93 6.43 -3.11
N GLU A 54 -1.49 7.67 -3.02
CA GLU A 54 -0.85 8.25 -1.83
C GLU A 54 -1.79 8.20 -0.61
N SER A 55 -3.04 8.64 -0.79
CA SER A 55 -4.05 8.59 0.26
C SER A 55 -4.29 7.17 0.80
N VAL A 56 -4.33 6.18 -0.10
CA VAL A 56 -4.46 4.76 0.26
C VAL A 56 -3.19 4.25 0.94
N GLY A 57 -2.02 4.58 0.40
CA GLY A 57 -0.71 4.15 0.88
C GLY A 57 -0.41 4.58 2.30
N VAL A 58 -0.73 5.83 2.67
CA VAL A 58 -0.56 6.33 4.05
C VAL A 58 -1.37 5.49 5.05
N ARG A 59 -2.64 5.22 4.76
CA ARG A 59 -3.49 4.38 5.63
C ARG A 59 -3.01 2.92 5.67
N MET A 60 -2.56 2.41 4.53
CA MET A 60 -2.07 1.03 4.42
C MET A 60 -0.79 0.83 5.24
N LEU A 61 0.12 1.81 5.24
CA LEU A 61 1.36 1.78 6.01
C LEU A 61 1.08 1.57 7.50
N ASP A 62 0.15 2.34 8.07
CA ASP A 62 -0.18 2.25 9.50
C ASP A 62 -0.79 0.89 9.84
N VAL A 63 -1.73 0.41 9.01
CA VAL A 63 -2.40 -0.87 9.21
C VAL A 63 -1.42 -2.05 9.15
N ILE A 64 -0.51 -2.05 8.16
CA ILE A 64 0.50 -3.11 8.03
C ILE A 64 1.50 -3.05 9.18
N THR A 65 1.99 -1.85 9.54
CA THR A 65 2.96 -1.68 10.63
C THR A 65 2.37 -2.16 11.96
N LEU A 66 1.10 -1.87 12.20
CA LEU A 66 0.35 -2.33 13.36
C LEU A 66 0.20 -3.85 13.39
N ARG A 67 -0.29 -4.45 12.30
CA ARG A 67 -0.64 -5.89 12.25
C ARG A 67 0.55 -6.82 12.15
N GLU A 68 1.59 -6.41 11.42
CA GLU A 68 2.69 -7.31 11.03
C GLU A 68 4.02 -6.96 11.69
N ARG A 69 4.21 -5.71 12.14
CA ARG A 69 5.50 -5.23 12.67
C ARG A 69 5.47 -4.77 14.13
N GLY A 70 4.35 -4.98 14.84
CA GLY A 70 4.24 -4.66 16.26
C GLY A 70 4.58 -3.20 16.56
N TYR A 71 4.05 -2.27 15.76
CA TYR A 71 4.27 -0.82 15.87
C TYR A 71 5.70 -0.33 15.55
N LYS A 72 6.60 -1.19 15.07
CA LYS A 72 7.96 -0.79 14.69
C LYS A 72 8.03 -0.36 13.23
N ARG A 73 8.25 0.94 13.00
CA ARG A 73 8.46 1.52 11.67
C ARG A 73 9.93 1.46 11.28
N GLU A 74 10.21 1.08 10.03
CA GLU A 74 11.56 1.18 9.47
C GLU A 74 11.95 2.63 9.21
N THR A 75 13.12 3.02 9.69
CA THR A 75 13.68 4.38 9.51
C THR A 75 14.91 4.38 8.60
N LYS A 76 15.45 3.20 8.28
CA LYS A 76 16.56 3.04 7.34
C LYS A 76 16.02 2.87 5.93
N LEU A 77 16.63 3.56 4.97
CA LEU A 77 16.23 3.51 3.55
C LEU A 77 16.13 2.06 3.03
N LEU A 78 17.19 1.26 3.19
CA LEU A 78 17.19 -0.14 2.73
C LEU A 78 16.10 -0.97 3.40
N GLY A 79 15.88 -0.77 4.71
CA GLY A 79 14.81 -1.45 5.45
C GLY A 79 13.42 -1.10 4.91
N MET A 80 13.22 0.18 4.55
CA MET A 80 11.98 0.65 3.95
C MET A 80 11.78 0.12 2.52
N LEU A 81 12.83 0.08 1.70
CA LEU A 81 12.78 -0.50 0.35
C LEU A 81 12.45 -2.00 0.40
N MET A 82 13.08 -2.74 1.32
CA MET A 82 12.76 -4.16 1.54
C MET A 82 11.34 -4.37 2.03
N PHE A 83 10.83 -3.46 2.89
CA PHE A 83 9.43 -3.48 3.32
C PHE A 83 8.45 -3.29 2.16
N ILE A 84 8.75 -2.38 1.22
CA ILE A 84 7.92 -2.17 0.03
C ILE A 84 7.96 -3.42 -0.88
N LYS A 85 9.15 -3.92 -1.21
CA LYS A 85 9.35 -5.10 -2.07
C LYS A 85 8.59 -6.34 -1.57
N SER A 86 8.64 -6.59 -0.26
CA SER A 86 8.09 -7.80 0.34
C SER A 86 6.68 -7.57 0.87
N THR A 87 6.54 -6.83 1.97
CA THR A 87 5.32 -6.74 2.75
C THR A 87 4.20 -6.01 2.00
N VAL A 88 4.50 -4.83 1.46
CA VAL A 88 3.49 -4.02 0.76
C VAL A 88 3.06 -4.70 -0.55
N TRP A 89 4.03 -5.15 -1.36
CA TRP A 89 3.73 -5.81 -2.64
C TRP A 89 2.89 -7.07 -2.47
N LYS A 90 3.18 -7.88 -1.45
CA LYS A 90 2.42 -9.10 -1.16
C LYS A 90 1.01 -8.80 -0.67
N ASN A 91 0.82 -7.73 0.11
CA ASN A 91 -0.50 -7.29 0.54
C ASN A 91 -1.35 -6.73 -0.62
N LEU A 92 -0.73 -6.11 -1.65
CA LEU A 92 -1.44 -5.56 -2.81
C LEU A 92 -1.71 -6.61 -3.90
N PHE A 93 -0.72 -7.43 -4.23
CA PHE A 93 -0.70 -8.26 -5.43
C PHE A 93 -0.56 -9.75 -5.15
N GLY A 94 -0.44 -10.16 -3.89
CA GLY A 94 -0.27 -11.57 -3.50
C GLY A 94 1.09 -12.18 -3.82
N LYS A 95 2.04 -11.39 -4.35
CA LYS A 95 3.42 -11.81 -4.63
C LYS A 95 4.43 -10.75 -4.18
N GLU A 96 5.70 -11.10 -4.08
CA GLU A 96 6.77 -10.11 -3.86
C GLU A 96 7.12 -9.41 -5.17
N ALA A 97 7.69 -8.21 -5.10
CA ALA A 97 8.18 -7.53 -6.30
C ALA A 97 9.38 -8.28 -6.87
N ASP A 98 9.45 -8.42 -8.20
CA ASP A 98 10.41 -9.31 -8.86
C ASP A 98 11.86 -8.82 -8.65
N LYS A 99 12.10 -7.51 -8.73
CA LYS A 99 13.43 -6.91 -8.59
C LYS A 99 13.43 -5.67 -7.69
N LEU A 100 14.58 -5.40 -7.10
CA LEU A 100 14.90 -4.14 -6.42
C LEU A 100 16.29 -3.75 -6.90
N GLU A 101 16.36 -2.68 -7.69
CA GLU A 101 17.58 -2.23 -8.36
C GLU A 101 18.05 -0.92 -7.72
N ARG A 102 19.33 -0.60 -7.90
CA ARG A 102 19.92 0.68 -7.47
C ARG A 102 20.53 1.30 -8.73
N SER A 103 20.19 2.55 -9.03
CA SER A 103 20.83 3.28 -10.11
C SER A 103 22.34 3.45 -9.83
N ASN A 104 23.17 3.26 -10.86
CA ASN A 104 24.61 3.47 -10.76
C ASN A 104 25.03 4.92 -11.05
N ASP A 105 24.13 5.73 -11.61
CA ASP A 105 24.47 7.04 -12.20
C ASP A 105 24.21 8.25 -11.31
N ASP A 106 23.67 8.07 -10.10
CA ASP A 106 23.42 9.17 -9.17
C ASP A 106 23.60 8.70 -7.73
N GLN A 107 24.30 9.49 -6.91
CA GLN A 107 24.31 9.28 -5.46
C GLN A 107 22.95 9.58 -4.79
N CYS A 108 21.94 10.04 -5.54
CA CYS A 108 20.63 10.44 -5.02
C CYS A 108 19.39 9.95 -5.80
N THR A 109 19.50 9.15 -6.87
CA THR A 109 18.31 8.46 -7.43
C THR A 109 18.43 6.96 -7.14
N CYS A 110 17.47 6.48 -6.33
CA CYS A 110 17.24 5.06 -6.06
C CYS A 110 16.46 4.48 -7.22
#